data_AF-A0A0K1EBR6-F1
#
_entry.id   AF-A0A0K1EBR6-F1
#
_cell.length_a   1.000
_cell.length_b   1.000
_cell.length_c   1.000
_cell.angle_alpha   90.00
_cell.angle_beta   90.00
_cell.angle_gamma   90.00
#
_symmetry.space_group_name_H-M   'P 1'
#
loop_
_entity.id
_entity.type
_entity.pdbx_description
1 polymer ?
#
loop_
_entity_poly.entity_id
_entity_poly.type
_entity_poly.pdbx_seq_one_letter_code
_entity_poly.pdbx_strand_id
1 'polypeptide(L)'
;MVTCTFCGAPVSPRDPSCSYCGRSNQRHQPSTHHVQALLSGARTLHQAANHIAAIVLFRQVIAEDPELFDAYFFLADSLTSLHDFSAAIQAMERAQSIRPGHFAVQYNLGALHKRQGNAPLARHHFERSLEIAKSAAGDHESFRAMVEQELASLPPKGHPGGGHVH
;
A
#
# COMPACT_ATOMS: atom_id res chain seq x y z
N MET A 1 -7.74 14.11 -4.96
CA MET A 1 -8.75 13.48 -4.06
C MET A 1 -10.11 14.19 -4.14
N VAL A 2 -11.20 13.44 -3.93
CA VAL A 2 -12.59 13.95 -3.84
C VAL A 2 -13.29 13.40 -2.59
N THR A 3 -14.39 14.02 -2.15
CA THR A 3 -15.15 13.56 -0.99
C THR A 3 -16.26 12.59 -1.40
N CYS A 4 -16.36 11.44 -0.72
CA CYS A 4 -17.47 10.50 -0.91
C CYS A 4 -18.79 11.15 -0.49
N THR A 5 -19.79 11.16 -1.37
CA THR A 5 -21.10 11.76 -1.11
C THR A 5 -21.95 10.99 -0.08
N PHE A 6 -21.56 9.76 0.27
CA PHE A 6 -22.30 8.91 1.20
C PHE A 6 -21.73 8.90 2.62
N CYS A 7 -20.40 8.79 2.77
CA CYS A 7 -19.77 8.69 4.10
C CYS A 7 -18.84 9.86 4.44
N GLY A 8 -18.65 10.83 3.53
CA GLY A 8 -17.77 11.99 3.75
C GLY A 8 -16.27 11.68 3.72
N ALA A 9 -15.87 10.43 3.50
CA ALA A 9 -14.45 10.05 3.47
C ALA A 9 -13.73 10.58 2.21
N PRO A 10 -12.43 10.92 2.29
CA PRO A 10 -11.63 11.22 1.12
C PRO A 10 -11.43 9.95 0.27
N VAL A 11 -11.66 10.06 -1.03
CA VAL A 11 -11.55 8.97 -2.00
C VAL A 11 -10.83 9.45 -3.26
N SER A 12 -10.03 8.59 -3.88
CA SER A 12 -9.39 8.92 -5.16
C SER A 12 -10.44 9.01 -6.27
N PRO A 13 -10.40 10.03 -7.15
CA PRO A 13 -11.29 10.08 -8.31
C PRO A 13 -11.02 8.92 -9.28
N ARG A 14 -9.83 8.27 -9.22
CA ARG A 14 -9.52 7.10 -10.05
C ARG A 14 -10.22 5.82 -9.60
N ASP A 15 -10.74 5.79 -8.37
CA ASP A 15 -11.41 4.61 -7.84
C ASP A 15 -12.88 4.61 -8.23
N PRO A 16 -13.42 3.50 -8.77
CA PRO A 16 -14.84 3.41 -9.15
C PRO A 16 -15.77 3.31 -7.93
N SER A 17 -15.23 2.98 -6.75
CA SER A 17 -15.95 2.87 -5.48
C SER A 17 -15.16 3.48 -4.34
N CYS A 18 -15.87 3.89 -3.28
CA CYS A 18 -15.27 4.40 -2.07
C CYS A 18 -14.59 3.27 -1.28
N SER A 19 -13.29 3.40 -1.00
CA SER A 19 -12.52 2.41 -0.23
C SER A 19 -12.99 2.24 1.22
N TYR A 20 -13.84 3.15 1.73
CA TYR A 20 -14.35 3.11 3.10
C TYR A 20 -15.72 2.47 3.20
N CYS A 21 -16.70 2.90 2.39
CA CYS A 21 -18.08 2.41 2.48
C CYS A 21 -18.49 1.46 1.34
N GLY A 22 -17.61 1.22 0.36
CA GLY A 22 -17.85 0.34 -0.78
C GLY A 22 -18.82 0.86 -1.84
N ARG A 23 -19.47 2.02 -1.62
CA ARG A 23 -20.44 2.60 -2.58
C ARG A 23 -19.76 3.18 -3.80
N SER A 24 -20.49 3.28 -4.90
CA SER A 24 -19.99 3.85 -6.15
C SER A 24 -19.49 5.29 -5.97
N ASN A 25 -18.35 5.58 -6.58
CA ASN A 25 -17.78 6.91 -6.59
C ASN A 25 -18.45 7.74 -7.69
N GLN A 26 -19.41 8.59 -7.32
CA GLN A 26 -20.13 9.46 -8.24
C GLN A 26 -19.23 10.49 -8.95
N ARG A 27 -18.01 10.71 -8.43
CA ARG A 27 -16.99 11.59 -9.00
C ARG A 27 -15.84 10.80 -9.61
N HIS A 28 -16.11 9.57 -10.04
CA HIS A 28 -15.13 8.73 -10.71
C HIS A 28 -14.70 9.38 -12.03
N GLN A 29 -13.39 9.54 -12.20
CA GLN A 29 -12.74 10.04 -13.40
C GLN A 29 -11.74 8.97 -13.84
N PRO A 30 -12.11 8.08 -14.77
CA PRO A 30 -11.21 7.05 -15.26
C PRO A 30 -9.99 7.69 -15.92
N SER A 31 -8.85 7.00 -15.82
CA SER A 31 -7.65 7.39 -16.54
C SER A 31 -7.83 7.22 -18.06
N THR A 32 -6.96 7.84 -18.85
CA THR A 32 -7.05 7.76 -20.32
C THR A 32 -6.88 6.31 -20.80
N HIS A 33 -7.41 5.99 -21.97
CA HIS A 33 -7.23 4.66 -22.58
C HIS A 33 -5.75 4.30 -22.74
N HIS A 34 -4.89 5.28 -23.00
CA HIS A 34 -3.45 5.08 -23.08
C HIS A 34 -2.87 4.65 -21.73
N VAL A 35 -3.18 5.38 -20.64
CA VAL A 35 -2.77 5.04 -19.28
C VAL A 35 -3.29 3.67 -18.85
N GLN A 36 -4.53 3.33 -19.19
CA GLN A 36 -5.11 2.00 -18.93
C GLN A 36 -4.34 0.89 -19.65
N ALA A 37 -3.98 1.11 -20.92
CA ALA A 37 -3.18 0.16 -21.69
C ALA A 37 -1.78 -0.02 -21.09
N LEU A 38 -1.08 1.08 -20.76
CA LEU A 38 0.22 1.02 -20.08
C LEU A 38 0.14 0.26 -18.74
N LEU A 39 -0.88 0.56 -17.93
CA LEU A 39 -1.08 -0.12 -16.63
C LEU A 39 -1.34 -1.63 -16.81
N SER A 40 -2.13 -2.02 -17.81
CA SER A 40 -2.35 -3.44 -18.11
C SER A 40 -1.06 -4.15 -18.50
N GLY A 41 -0.27 -3.57 -19.39
CA GLY A 41 1.04 -4.12 -19.79
C GLY A 41 2.01 -4.22 -18.62
N ALA A 42 2.08 -3.18 -17.77
CA ALA A 42 2.91 -3.18 -16.57
C ALA A 42 2.54 -4.33 -15.61
N ARG A 43 1.24 -4.54 -15.38
CA ARG A 43 0.75 -5.65 -14.54
C ARG A 43 1.06 -7.02 -15.14
N THR A 44 0.93 -7.18 -16.46
CA THR A 44 1.31 -8.44 -17.13
C THR A 44 2.80 -8.75 -16.95
N LEU A 45 3.68 -7.76 -17.13
CA LEU A 45 5.12 -7.93 -16.90
C LEU A 45 5.43 -8.25 -15.44
N HIS A 46 4.76 -7.58 -14.51
CA HIS A 46 4.87 -7.84 -13.08
C HIS A 46 4.48 -9.30 -12.73
N GLN A 47 3.34 -9.77 -13.25
CA GLN A 47 2.87 -11.15 -13.07
C GLN A 47 3.84 -12.18 -13.69
N ALA A 48 4.51 -11.83 -14.79
CA ALA A 48 5.55 -12.63 -15.41
C ALA A 48 6.91 -12.56 -14.68
N ALA A 49 6.97 -11.95 -13.49
CA ALA A 49 8.18 -11.69 -12.71
C ALA A 49 9.25 -10.86 -13.45
N ASN A 50 8.88 -10.20 -14.56
CA ASN A 50 9.75 -9.27 -15.27
C ASN A 50 9.68 -7.89 -14.60
N HIS A 51 10.19 -7.83 -13.38
CA HIS A 51 10.09 -6.64 -12.51
C HIS A 51 10.77 -5.41 -13.11
N ILE A 52 11.90 -5.58 -13.81
CA ILE A 52 12.62 -4.47 -14.44
C ILE A 52 11.74 -3.79 -15.51
N ALA A 53 11.17 -4.57 -16.43
CA ALA A 53 10.31 -4.02 -17.47
C ALA A 53 8.99 -3.46 -16.90
N ALA A 54 8.43 -4.12 -15.88
CA ALA A 54 7.24 -3.64 -15.18
C ALA A 54 7.47 -2.25 -14.54
N ILE A 55 8.61 -2.04 -13.86
CA ILE A 55 8.98 -0.77 -13.25
C ILE A 55 9.01 0.37 -14.28
N VAL A 56 9.56 0.11 -15.47
CA VAL A 56 9.60 1.11 -16.56
C VAL A 56 8.19 1.55 -16.94
N LEU A 57 7.28 0.60 -17.16
CA LEU A 57 5.89 0.93 -17.51
C LEU A 57 5.13 1.59 -16.35
N PHE A 58 5.31 1.14 -15.10
CA PHE A 58 4.69 1.81 -13.96
C PHE A 58 5.15 3.26 -13.82
N ARG A 59 6.43 3.56 -14.08
CA ARG A 59 6.92 4.95 -14.09
C ARG A 59 6.31 5.80 -15.20
N GLN A 60 6.06 5.23 -16.38
CA GLN A 60 5.34 5.93 -17.45
C GLN A 60 3.89 6.22 -17.05
N VAL A 61 3.20 5.23 -16.48
CA VAL A 61 1.84 5.40 -15.94
C VAL A 61 1.80 6.53 -14.91
N ILE A 62 2.78 6.57 -13.99
CA ILE A 62 2.87 7.62 -12.95
C ILE A 62 3.13 9.00 -13.55
N ALA A 63 3.93 9.08 -14.61
CA ALA A 63 4.22 10.36 -15.28
C ALA A 63 2.96 10.96 -15.93
N GLU A 64 2.05 10.12 -16.41
CA GLU A 64 0.79 10.56 -17.02
C GLU A 64 -0.35 10.72 -16.01
N ASP A 65 -0.42 9.85 -15.00
CA ASP A 65 -1.47 9.86 -13.97
C ASP A 65 -0.88 9.63 -12.56
N PRO A 66 -0.41 10.70 -11.88
CA PRO A 66 0.25 10.62 -10.58
C PRO A 66 -0.72 10.38 -9.40
N GLU A 67 -2.01 10.22 -9.66
CA GLU A 67 -3.03 9.82 -8.66
C GLU A 67 -3.46 8.35 -8.83
N LEU A 68 -2.83 7.58 -9.73
CA LEU A 68 -3.19 6.19 -9.97
C LEU A 68 -2.54 5.25 -8.95
N PHE A 69 -3.34 4.80 -7.97
CA PHE A 69 -2.90 3.94 -6.87
C PHE A 69 -2.17 2.67 -7.34
N ASP A 70 -2.75 1.95 -8.30
CA ASP A 70 -2.26 0.65 -8.75
C ASP A 70 -0.80 0.75 -9.27
N ALA A 71 -0.47 1.87 -9.92
CA ALA A 71 0.87 2.07 -10.45
C ALA A 71 1.93 2.15 -9.34
N TYR A 72 1.65 2.87 -8.25
CA TYR A 72 2.54 2.94 -7.09
C TYR A 72 2.59 1.64 -6.30
N PHE A 73 1.44 0.98 -6.12
CA PHE A 73 1.36 -0.28 -5.38
C PHE A 73 2.19 -1.38 -6.04
N PHE A 74 2.00 -1.62 -7.35
CA PHE A 74 2.75 -2.65 -8.07
C PHE A 74 4.19 -2.25 -8.42
N LEU A 75 4.48 -0.93 -8.51
CA LEU A 75 5.85 -0.44 -8.57
C LEU A 75 6.60 -0.83 -7.30
N ALA A 76 6.02 -0.55 -6.12
CA ALA A 76 6.62 -0.89 -4.86
C ALA A 76 6.81 -2.41 -4.70
N ASP A 77 5.84 -3.22 -5.11
CA ASP A 77 5.96 -4.67 -5.07
C ASP A 77 7.08 -5.19 -6.00
N SER A 78 7.17 -4.65 -7.22
CA SER A 78 8.26 -4.98 -8.16
C SER A 78 9.64 -4.56 -7.64
N LEU A 79 9.75 -3.40 -6.99
CA LEU A 79 10.98 -2.94 -6.33
C LEU A 79 11.35 -3.83 -5.13
N THR A 80 10.34 -4.31 -4.40
CA THR A 80 10.52 -5.27 -3.29
C THR A 80 11.12 -6.58 -3.79
N SER A 81 10.63 -7.11 -4.91
CA SER A 81 11.18 -8.31 -5.55
C SER A 81 12.62 -8.13 -6.03
N LEU A 82 13.03 -6.90 -6.36
CA LEU A 82 14.40 -6.55 -6.70
C LEU A 82 15.24 -6.11 -5.50
N HIS A 83 14.73 -6.27 -4.28
CA HIS A 83 15.38 -5.89 -3.02
C HIS A 83 15.70 -4.39 -2.86
N ASP A 84 15.14 -3.52 -3.70
CA ASP A 84 15.25 -2.07 -3.54
C ASP A 84 14.19 -1.58 -2.54
N PHE A 85 14.41 -1.91 -1.26
CA PHE A 85 13.44 -1.62 -0.19
C PHE A 85 13.26 -0.11 0.04
N SER A 86 14.30 0.70 -0.21
CA SER A 86 14.21 2.15 -0.06
C SER A 86 13.23 2.76 -1.07
N ALA A 87 13.40 2.42 -2.37
CA ALA A 87 12.50 2.91 -3.39
C ALA A 87 11.09 2.29 -3.25
N ALA A 88 10.99 1.03 -2.81
CA ALA A 88 9.72 0.39 -2.54
C ALA A 88 8.92 1.11 -1.44
N ILE A 89 9.58 1.54 -0.35
CA ILE A 89 8.92 2.31 0.71
C ILE A 89 8.39 3.63 0.16
N GLN A 90 9.19 4.40 -0.58
CA GLN A 90 8.73 5.68 -1.16
C GLN A 90 7.52 5.49 -2.08
N ALA A 91 7.53 4.46 -2.92
CA ALA A 91 6.39 4.14 -3.77
C ALA A 91 5.15 3.72 -2.94
N MET A 92 5.34 2.96 -1.87
CA MET A 92 4.24 2.51 -1.00
C MET A 92 3.67 3.65 -0.13
N GLU A 93 4.50 4.58 0.34
CA GLU A 93 4.06 5.83 1.01
C GLU A 93 3.22 6.68 0.06
N ARG A 94 3.60 6.72 -1.22
CA ARG A 94 2.79 7.41 -2.23
C ARG A 94 1.44 6.71 -2.44
N ALA A 95 1.41 5.38 -2.49
CA ALA A 95 0.16 4.61 -2.52
C ALA A 95 -0.70 4.86 -1.26
N GLN A 96 -0.09 4.93 -0.08
CA GLN A 96 -0.76 5.29 1.17
C GLN A 96 -1.40 6.66 1.11
N SER A 97 -0.71 7.65 0.55
CA SER A 97 -1.26 9.01 0.40
C SER A 97 -2.51 9.03 -0.48
N ILE A 98 -2.59 8.15 -1.49
CA ILE A 98 -3.74 8.06 -2.40
C ILE A 98 -4.90 7.29 -1.78
N ARG A 99 -4.62 6.15 -1.12
CA ARG A 99 -5.62 5.34 -0.41
C ARG A 99 -5.19 5.10 1.06
N PRO A 100 -5.44 6.06 1.97
CA PRO A 100 -5.05 5.93 3.38
C PRO A 100 -5.74 4.78 4.12
N GLY A 101 -6.91 4.36 3.64
CA GLY A 101 -7.71 3.25 4.20
C GLY A 101 -7.41 1.87 3.60
N HIS A 102 -6.32 1.68 2.86
CA HIS A 102 -6.00 0.39 2.25
C HIS A 102 -5.11 -0.45 3.17
N PHE A 103 -5.68 -1.46 3.85
CA PHE A 103 -4.94 -2.27 4.83
C PHE A 103 -3.68 -2.94 4.24
N ALA A 104 -3.73 -3.42 3.00
CA ALA A 104 -2.57 -4.08 2.38
C ALA A 104 -1.37 -3.14 2.19
N VAL A 105 -1.60 -1.82 2.06
CA VAL A 105 -0.51 -0.83 1.96
C VAL A 105 0.23 -0.74 3.29
N GLN A 106 -0.51 -0.69 4.41
CA GLN A 106 0.09 -0.69 5.74
C GLN A 106 0.84 -1.99 6.00
N TYR A 107 0.27 -3.14 5.63
CA TYR A 107 0.98 -4.40 5.72
C TYR A 107 2.29 -4.40 4.93
N ASN A 108 2.28 -3.94 3.67
CA ASN A 108 3.48 -3.94 2.84
C ASN A 108 4.55 -2.96 3.37
N LEU A 109 4.17 -1.79 3.88
CA LEU A 109 5.11 -0.90 4.60
C LEU A 109 5.72 -1.60 5.81
N GLY A 110 4.90 -2.32 6.59
CA GLY A 110 5.37 -3.10 7.74
C GLY A 110 6.39 -4.17 7.33
N ALA A 111 6.10 -4.91 6.26
CA ALA A 111 6.99 -5.93 5.72
C ALA A 111 8.30 -5.34 5.18
N LEU A 112 8.24 -4.19 4.50
CA LEU A 112 9.41 -3.46 4.00
C LEU A 112 10.31 -2.98 5.15
N HIS A 113 9.73 -2.37 6.18
CA HIS A 113 10.49 -1.95 7.36
C HIS A 113 11.06 -3.14 8.14
N LYS A 114 10.34 -4.26 8.22
CA LYS A 114 10.87 -5.52 8.79
C LYS A 114 12.10 -5.99 8.03
N ARG A 115 12.06 -6.00 6.69
CA ARG A 115 13.21 -6.37 5.83
C ARG A 115 14.40 -5.43 5.98
N GLN A 116 14.16 -4.15 6.29
CA GLN A 116 15.22 -3.19 6.61
C GLN A 116 15.73 -3.27 8.06
N GLY A 117 15.18 -4.16 8.90
CA GLY A 117 15.54 -4.27 10.32
C GLY A 117 14.88 -3.21 11.24
N ASN A 118 13.98 -2.39 10.70
CA ASN A 118 13.28 -1.34 11.43
C ASN A 118 12.05 -1.89 12.17
N ALA A 119 12.27 -2.76 13.16
CA ALA A 119 11.20 -3.43 13.89
C ALA A 119 10.14 -2.50 14.54
N PRO A 120 10.48 -1.31 15.09
CA PRO A 120 9.47 -0.39 15.62
C PRO A 120 8.51 0.13 14.55
N LEU A 121 9.03 0.51 13.38
CA LEU A 121 8.21 0.96 12.25
C LEU A 121 7.40 -0.20 11.66
N ALA A 122 8.00 -1.38 11.52
CA ALA A 122 7.31 -2.58 11.07
C ALA A 122 6.06 -2.86 11.94
N ARG A 123 6.24 -2.81 13.26
CA ARG A 123 5.17 -3.00 14.23
C ARG A 123 4.08 -1.96 14.09
N HIS A 124 4.44 -0.68 14.01
CA HIS A 124 3.48 0.42 13.84
C HIS A 124 2.57 0.20 12.62
N HIS A 125 3.17 -0.13 11.47
CA HIS A 125 2.42 -0.35 10.24
C HIS A 125 1.57 -1.63 10.26
N PHE A 126 2.06 -2.72 10.86
CA PHE A 126 1.24 -3.92 11.04
C PHE A 126 0.05 -3.70 11.99
N GLU A 127 0.24 -3.00 13.10
CA GLU A 127 -0.85 -2.61 14.01
C GLU A 127 -1.90 -1.77 13.26
N ARG A 128 -1.44 -0.79 12.46
CA ARG A 128 -2.34 0.05 11.66
C ARG A 128 -3.09 -0.73 10.58
N SER A 129 -2.44 -1.72 9.96
CA SER A 129 -3.07 -2.63 8.99
C SER A 129 -4.25 -3.39 9.62
N LEU A 130 -4.06 -3.92 10.83
CA LEU A 130 -5.11 -4.63 11.59
C LEU A 130 -6.29 -3.74 11.97
N GLU A 131 -6.03 -2.49 12.35
CA GLU A 131 -7.07 -1.51 12.66
C GLU A 131 -7.94 -1.22 11.44
N ILE A 132 -7.31 -0.97 10.30
CA ILE A 132 -8.02 -0.69 9.04
C ILE A 132 -8.81 -1.93 8.62
N ALA A 133 -8.20 -3.12 8.60
CA ALA A 133 -8.86 -4.37 8.23
C ALA A 133 -10.07 -4.69 9.14
N LYS A 134 -10.00 -4.36 10.44
CA LYS A 134 -11.14 -4.51 11.36
C LYS A 134 -12.33 -3.63 10.98
N SER A 135 -12.06 -2.44 10.46
CA SER A 135 -13.08 -1.45 10.08
C SER A 135 -13.57 -1.59 8.64
N ALA A 136 -12.85 -2.36 7.80
CA ALA A 136 -13.18 -2.58 6.40
C ALA A 136 -14.35 -3.55 6.27
N ALA A 137 -15.15 -3.38 5.22
CA ALA A 137 -16.18 -4.35 4.87
C ALA A 137 -15.55 -5.68 4.41
N GLY A 138 -16.19 -6.79 4.75
CA GLY A 138 -15.74 -8.14 4.40
C GLY A 138 -15.08 -8.89 5.56
N ASP A 139 -14.91 -10.20 5.38
CA ASP A 139 -14.19 -11.04 6.32
C ASP A 139 -12.70 -11.03 5.98
N HIS A 140 -11.90 -10.55 6.93
CA HIS A 140 -10.44 -10.45 6.82
C HIS A 140 -9.74 -11.30 7.89
N GLU A 141 -10.41 -12.29 8.48
CA GLU A 141 -9.85 -13.10 9.57
C GLU A 141 -8.50 -13.75 9.19
N SER A 142 -8.43 -14.40 8.02
CA SER A 142 -7.19 -15.01 7.51
C SER A 142 -6.06 -14.00 7.35
N PHE A 143 -6.37 -12.80 6.85
CA PHE A 143 -5.39 -11.72 6.72
C PHE A 143 -4.92 -11.23 8.09
N ARG A 144 -5.85 -11.03 9.03
CA ARG A 144 -5.53 -10.57 10.38
C ARG A 144 -4.62 -11.56 11.11
N ALA A 145 -4.93 -12.85 11.03
CA ALA A 145 -4.12 -13.91 11.61
C ALA A 145 -2.69 -13.92 11.03
N MET A 146 -2.55 -13.74 9.72
CA MET A 146 -1.24 -13.60 9.07
C MET A 146 -0.46 -12.39 9.61
N VAL A 147 -1.10 -11.23 9.75
CA VAL A 147 -0.43 -10.02 10.27
C VAL A 147 -0.08 -10.15 11.77
N GLU A 148 -0.91 -10.84 12.56
CA GLU A 148 -0.62 -11.14 13.97
C GLU A 148 0.60 -12.05 14.11
N GLN A 149 0.77 -13.03 13.22
CA GLN A 149 1.98 -13.87 13.15
C GLN A 149 3.23 -13.02 12.83
N GLU A 150 3.12 -12.09 11.88
CA GLU A 150 4.20 -11.15 11.56
C GLU A 150 4.58 -10.29 12.77
N LEU A 151 3.59 -9.75 13.49
CA LEU A 151 3.79 -8.97 14.73
C LEU A 151 4.46 -9.77 15.85
N ALA A 152 4.11 -11.05 15.98
CA ALA A 152 4.69 -11.97 16.97
C ALA A 152 6.14 -12.33 16.63
N SER A 153 6.51 -12.31 15.34
CA SER A 153 7.89 -12.55 14.89
C SER A 153 8.84 -11.36 15.14
N LEU A 154 8.30 -10.16 15.38
CA LEU A 154 9.09 -8.96 15.66
C LEU A 154 9.57 -8.96 17.11
N PRO A 155 10.76 -8.41 17.41
CA PRO A 155 11.22 -8.23 18.79
C PRO A 155 10.18 -7.45 19.60
N PRO A 156 10.02 -7.76 20.91
CA PRO A 156 9.05 -7.09 21.76
C PRO A 156 9.28 -5.57 21.74
N LYS A 157 8.23 -4.79 22.01
CA LYS A 157 8.36 -3.32 22.15
C LYS A 157 9.48 -3.06 23.16
N GLY A 158 10.63 -2.58 22.69
CA GLY A 158 11.75 -2.25 23.55
C GLY A 158 11.23 -1.30 24.62
N HIS A 159 11.33 -1.70 25.89
CA HIS A 159 11.21 -0.71 26.95
C HIS A 159 12.32 0.31 26.70
N PRO A 160 12.06 1.62 26.70
CA PRO A 160 13.14 2.58 26.80
C PRO A 160 13.84 2.26 28.12
N GLY A 161 15.00 1.61 28.03
CA GLY A 161 15.72 1.11 29.18
C GLY A 161 16.07 2.26 30.11
N GLY A 162 15.47 2.26 31.30
CA GLY A 162 16.12 2.82 32.47
C GLY A 162 17.41 2.05 32.76
N GLY A 163 18.49 2.79 33.03
CA GLY A 163 19.80 2.26 33.38
C GLY A 163 20.88 3.29 33.07
N HIS A 164 20.86 4.43 33.77
CA HIS A 164 21.74 4.72 34.91
C HIS A 164 23.15 5.18 34.51
N VAL A 165 23.28 6.50 34.56
CA VAL A 165 24.47 7.32 34.81
C VAL A 165 25.48 6.59 35.71
N HIS A 166 26.74 6.53 35.27
CA HIS A 166 27.89 6.34 36.17
C HIS A 166 28.29 7.70 36.76
#